data_AF-A0A6I1X5J1-F1
#
_entry.id   AF-A0A6I1X5J1-F1
#
_cell.length_a   1.000
_cell.length_b   1.000
_cell.length_c   1.000
_cell.angle_alpha   90.00
_cell.angle_beta   90.00
_cell.angle_gamma   90.00
#
_symmetry.space_group_name_H-M   'P 1'
#
loop_
_entity.id
_entity.type
_entity.pdbx_description
1 polymer ?
#
loop_
_entity_poly.entity_id
_entity_poly.type
_entity_poly.pdbx_seq_one_letter_code
_entity_poly.pdbx_strand_id
1 'polypeptide(L)'
;MAGVIVAAGLGWYGWSQLQDDGPGAGFASGNGRIEATEIDIATKLAGRIVEIHAQEGDFVTAGQPLVAMQIDVLNAQHEEA
;
A
#
# COMPACT_ATOMS: atom_id res chain seq x y z
N MET A 1 -31.66 15.72 45.87
CA MET A 1 -30.36 15.10 45.53
C MET A 1 -30.50 13.61 45.27
N ALA A 2 -31.05 12.80 46.19
CA ALA A 2 -31.22 11.35 46.01
C ALA A 2 -31.95 10.94 44.71
N GLY A 3 -33.06 11.59 44.35
CA GLY A 3 -33.79 11.27 43.12
C GLY A 3 -33.02 11.53 41.82
N VAL A 4 -32.14 12.54 41.80
CA VAL A 4 -31.28 12.85 40.66
C VAL A 4 -30.19 11.79 40.50
N ILE A 5 -29.63 11.34 41.62
CA ILE A 5 -28.63 10.26 41.62
C ILE A 5 -29.23 8.95 41.10
N VAL A 6 -30.45 8.62 41.52
CA VAL A 6 -31.16 7.43 41.05
C VAL A 6 -31.47 7.53 39.55
N ALA A 7 -31.99 8.67 39.08
CA ALA A 7 -32.28 8.87 37.67
C ALA A 7 -31.02 8.80 36.79
N ALA A 8 -29.90 9.39 37.25
CA ALA A 8 -28.62 9.33 36.55
C ALA A 8 -28.06 7.90 36.51
N GLY A 9 -28.17 7.15 37.61
CA GLY A 9 -27.72 5.75 37.66
C GLY A 9 -28.52 4.84 36.71
N LEU A 10 -29.85 5.02 36.67
CA LEU A 10 -30.72 4.29 35.74
C LEU A 10 -30.45 4.66 34.28
N GLY A 11 -30.22 5.94 34.00
CA GLY A 11 -29.85 6.41 32.66
C GLY A 11 -28.52 5.83 32.19
N TRP A 12 -27.50 5.82 33.07
CA TRP A 12 -26.19 5.24 32.78
C TRP A 12 -26.27 3.73 32.53
N TYR A 13 -27.00 3.00 33.37
CA TYR A 13 -27.18 1.55 33.23
C TYR A 13 -27.95 1.18 31.94
N GLY A 14 -28.97 1.96 31.59
CA GLY A 14 -29.71 1.78 30.33
C GLY A 14 -28.83 2.03 29.11
N TRP A 15 -28.00 3.08 29.14
CA TRP A 15 -27.06 3.38 28.05
C TRP A 15 -26.02 2.27 27.90
N SER A 16 -25.41 1.79 28.99
CA SER A 16 -24.34 0.79 28.91
C SER A 16 -24.80 -0.52 28.28
N GLN A 17 -26.07 -0.91 28.48
CA GLN A 17 -26.65 -2.13 27.88
C GLN A 17 -26.94 -2.01 26.38
N LEU A 18 -27.03 -0.78 25.86
CA LEU A 18 -27.27 -0.49 24.44
C LEU A 18 -25.97 -0.25 23.66
N GLN A 19 -24.83 -0.21 24.36
CA GLN A 19 -23.54 0.02 23.73
C GLN A 19 -23.05 -1.25 23.05
N ASP A 20 -22.63 -1.11 21.79
CA ASP A 20 -22.18 -2.23 20.97
C ASP A 20 -20.81 -2.72 21.47
N ASP A 21 -20.71 -3.98 21.87
CA ASP A 21 -19.51 -4.60 22.49
C ASP A 21 -18.43 -4.97 21.45
N GLY A 22 -18.54 -4.43 20.23
CA GLY A 22 -17.62 -4.66 19.12
C GLY A 22 -18.05 -5.83 18.22
N PRO A 23 -17.14 -6.34 17.38
CA PRO A 23 -17.49 -7.18 16.21
C PRO A 23 -18.09 -8.56 16.54
N GLY A 24 -18.27 -8.90 17.82
CA GLY A 24 -18.88 -10.14 18.28
C GLY A 24 -17.88 -11.27 18.55
N ALA A 25 -18.41 -12.37 19.06
CA ALA A 25 -17.59 -13.54 19.41
C ALA A 25 -16.90 -14.11 18.16
N GLY A 26 -15.59 -14.40 18.28
CA GLY A 26 -14.77 -14.94 17.19
C GLY A 26 -14.03 -13.89 16.36
N PHE A 27 -14.29 -12.60 16.57
CA PHE A 27 -13.53 -11.51 15.96
C PHE A 27 -12.47 -10.98 16.94
N ALA A 28 -11.21 -11.00 16.51
CA ALA A 28 -10.12 -10.32 17.21
C ALA A 28 -9.90 -8.94 16.58
N SER A 29 -9.81 -7.90 17.39
CA SER A 29 -9.47 -6.56 16.93
C SER A 29 -7.97 -6.31 17.15
N GLY A 30 -7.35 -5.67 16.16
CA GLY A 30 -5.93 -5.33 16.20
C GLY A 30 -5.61 -4.33 15.10
N ASN A 31 -4.69 -3.41 15.38
CA ASN A 31 -4.18 -2.51 14.36
C ASN A 31 -3.07 -3.23 13.59
N GLY A 32 -3.35 -3.62 12.35
CA GLY A 32 -2.35 -4.12 11.42
C GLY A 32 -1.78 -3.00 10.57
N ARG A 33 -0.50 -3.11 10.21
CA ARG A 33 0.07 -2.34 9.11
C ARG A 33 0.58 -3.29 8.04
N ILE A 34 0.20 -3.01 6.79
CA ILE A 34 0.71 -3.70 5.63
C ILE A 34 2.01 -3.00 5.25
N GLU A 35 3.09 -3.77 5.14
CA GLU A 35 4.39 -3.30 4.71
C GLU A 35 4.70 -3.91 3.33
N ALA A 36 5.24 -3.10 2.43
CA ALA A 36 5.65 -3.53 1.09
C ALA A 36 7.07 -3.04 0.82
N THR A 37 7.87 -3.85 0.12
CA THR A 37 9.17 -3.42 -0.36
C THR A 37 8.99 -2.66 -1.65
N GLU A 38 9.20 -1.35 -1.61
CA GLU A 38 9.20 -0.50 -2.79
C GLU A 38 10.58 -0.56 -3.47
N ILE A 39 10.57 -0.67 -4.80
CA ILE A 39 11.80 -0.71 -5.61
C ILE A 39 11.63 0.32 -6.72
N ASP A 40 12.38 1.41 -6.61
CA ASP A 40 12.53 2.38 -7.68
C ASP A 40 13.66 1.96 -8.62
N ILE A 41 13.37 1.98 -9.92
CA ILE A 41 14.35 1.66 -10.96
C ILE A 41 14.59 2.87 -11.84
N ALA A 42 15.84 3.04 -12.26
CA ALA A 42 16.26 4.08 -13.18
C ALA A 42 17.29 3.54 -14.17
N THR A 43 17.37 4.14 -15.34
CA THR A 43 18.34 3.76 -16.38
C THR A 43 19.75 4.18 -15.96
N LYS A 44 20.72 3.27 -16.08
CA LYS A 44 22.13 3.56 -15.77
C LYS A 44 22.75 4.62 -16.67
N LEU A 45 22.30 4.66 -17.93
CA LEU A 45 22.74 5.61 -18.94
C LEU A 45 21.54 6.41 -19.43
N ALA A 46 21.78 7.67 -19.78
CA ALA A 46 20.76 8.48 -20.41
C ALA A 46 20.47 7.96 -21.83
N GLY A 47 19.20 7.97 -22.24
CA GLY A 47 18.78 7.51 -23.56
C GLY A 47 17.30 7.76 -23.79
N ARG A 48 16.85 7.56 -25.03
CA ARG A 48 15.44 7.63 -25.40
C ARG A 48 14.79 6.25 -25.27
N ILE A 49 13.54 6.20 -24.85
CA ILE A 49 12.74 4.97 -24.85
C ILE A 49 12.32 4.64 -26.29
N VAL A 50 12.55 3.41 -26.72
CA VAL A 50 12.06 2.86 -28.00
C VAL A 50 10.71 2.19 -27.81
N GLU A 51 10.60 1.35 -26.77
CA GLU A 51 9.40 0.57 -26.50
C GLU A 51 9.23 0.33 -24.99
N ILE A 52 7.97 0.21 -24.56
CA ILE A 52 7.58 -0.13 -23.18
C ILE A 52 6.88 -1.50 -23.23
N HIS A 53 7.36 -2.45 -22.44
CA HIS A 53 6.89 -3.84 -22.43
C HIS A 53 5.96 -4.17 -21.24
N ALA A 54 5.82 -3.25 -20.27
CA ALA A 54 4.98 -3.43 -19.09
C ALA A 54 4.07 -2.22 -18.89
N GLN A 55 2.85 -2.46 -18.42
CA GLN A 55 1.87 -1.45 -18.06
C GLN A 55 1.71 -1.34 -16.54
N GLU A 56 1.08 -0.25 -16.10
CA GLU A 56 0.78 -0.06 -14.69
C GLU A 56 -0.16 -1.16 -14.18
N GLY A 57 0.21 -1.78 -13.05
CA GLY A 57 -0.54 -2.90 -12.46
C GLY A 57 -0.14 -4.28 -12.97
N ASP A 58 0.77 -4.38 -13.95
CA ASP A 58 1.25 -5.67 -14.43
C ASP A 58 2.13 -6.37 -13.38
N PHE A 59 1.96 -7.69 -13.26
CA PHE A 59 2.88 -8.52 -12.50
C PHE A 59 4.15 -8.76 -13.32
N VAL A 60 5.30 -8.45 -12.73
CA VAL A 60 6.61 -8.60 -13.36
C VAL A 60 7.51 -9.51 -12.55
N THR A 61 8.48 -10.12 -13.22
CA THR A 61 9.46 -11.02 -12.59
C THR A 61 10.87 -10.42 -12.64
N ALA A 62 11.74 -10.88 -11.74
CA ALA A 62 13.12 -10.42 -11.70
C ALA A 62 13.84 -10.74 -13.03
N GLY A 63 14.48 -9.72 -13.60
CA GLY A 63 15.19 -9.83 -14.89
C GLY A 63 14.30 -9.68 -16.13
N GLN A 64 12.98 -9.51 -15.96
CA GLN A 64 12.09 -9.20 -17.07
C GLN A 64 12.40 -7.80 -17.64
N PRO A 65 12.67 -7.68 -18.96
CA PRO A 65 12.81 -6.37 -19.59
C PRO A 65 11.48 -5.60 -19.53
N LEU A 66 11.51 -4.41 -18.92
CA LEU A 66 10.33 -3.54 -18.81
C LEU A 66 10.27 -2.50 -19.93
N VAL A 67 11.43 -2.06 -20.42
CA VAL A 67 11.58 -0.98 -21.39
C VAL A 67 12.78 -1.27 -22.29
N ALA A 68 12.67 -0.99 -23.58
CA ALA A 68 13.77 -1.00 -24.52
C ALA A 68 14.29 0.44 -24.75
N MET A 69 15.59 0.65 -24.59
CA MET A 69 16.25 1.94 -24.78
C MET A 69 16.93 2.04 -26.15
N GLN A 70 17.01 3.25 -26.69
CA GLN A 70 17.78 3.55 -27.90
C GLN A 70 19.27 3.50 -27.57
N ILE A 71 20.03 2.68 -28.29
CA ILE A 71 21.46 2.42 -28.04
C ILE A 71 22.39 2.81 -29.20
N ASP A 72 21.91 3.57 -30.19
CA ASP A 72 22.71 3.89 -31.39
C ASP A 72 24.04 4.58 -31.05
N VAL A 73 24.02 5.53 -30.11
CA VAL A 73 25.23 6.23 -29.64
C VAL A 73 26.16 5.28 -28.87
N LEU A 74 25.59 4.36 -28.08
CA LEU A 74 26.33 3.36 -27.32
C LEU A 74 27.04 2.37 -28.23
N ASN A 75 26.37 1.92 -29.30
CA ASN A 75 26.96 1.03 -30.29
C ASN A 75 28.09 1.73 -31.04
N ALA A 76 27.88 2.98 -31.47
CA ALA A 76 28.92 3.77 -32.13
C ALA A 76 30.18 3.93 -31.27
N GLN A 77 30.02 4.24 -29.97
CA GLN A 77 31.16 4.35 -29.04
C GLN A 77 31.92 3.03 -28.85
N HIS A 78 31.23 1.90 -28.87
CA HIS A 78 31.84 0.59 -28.72
C HIS A 78 32.60 0.15 -29.98
N GLU A 79 32.15 0.57 -31.16
CA GLU A 79 32.84 0.29 -32.43
C GLU A 79 34.10 1.14 -32.66
N GLU A 80 34.20 2.31 -31.99
CA GLU A 80 35.39 3.17 -32.03
C GLU A 80 36.51 2.75 -31.04
N ALA A 81 36.22 1.85 -30.09
CA ALA A 81 37.16 1.38 -29.05
C ALA A 81 37.91 0.11 -29.47
#